data_AF-A0A8X6WCX5-F1
#
_entry.id   AF-A0A8X6WCX5-F1
#
_cell.length_a   1.000
_cell.length_b   1.000
_cell.length_c   1.000
_cell.angle_alpha   90.00
_cell.angle_beta   90.00
_cell.angle_gamma   90.00
#
_symmetry.space_group_name_H-M   'P 1'
#
loop_
_entity.id
_entity.type
_entity.pdbx_description
1 polymer ?
#
loop_
_entity_poly.entity_id
_entity_poly.type
_entity_poly.pdbx_seq_one_letter_code
_entity_poly.pdbx_strand_id
1 'polypeptide(L)'
;MLYASPIWAGAAVTHLKRLHTFQNIQLCRAANAPWFVKNEVLHKDHNVPPLLDFIKKQSENFFNRLPQISNESIREIPAYDDSIPSSYETLLFFFSLFIRARIVVMAL
;
A
#
# COMPACT_ATOMS: atom_id res chain seq x y z
N MET A 1 6.31 8.50 10.68
CA MET A 1 6.26 7.73 9.43
C MET A 1 5.76 6.34 9.74
N LEU A 2 4.69 5.88 9.10
CA LEU A 2 4.29 4.47 9.19
C LEU A 2 5.20 3.67 8.26
N TYR A 3 6.07 2.86 8.84
CA TYR A 3 7.02 1.97 8.15
C TYR A 3 6.35 1.10 7.06
N ALA A 4 5.05 0.85 7.19
CA ALA A 4 4.30 0.01 6.26
C ALA A 4 3.98 0.69 4.90
N SER A 5 4.10 2.01 4.75
CA SER A 5 3.69 2.73 3.54
C SER A 5 4.24 2.16 2.21
N PRO A 6 5.56 1.91 2.05
CA PRO A 6 6.09 1.32 0.83
C PRO A 6 5.72 -0.17 0.66
N ILE A 7 5.46 -0.89 1.75
CA ILE A 7 5.11 -2.32 1.73
C ILE A 7 3.74 -2.54 1.08
N TRP A 8 2.78 -1.64 1.36
CA TRP A 8 1.44 -1.71 0.76
C TRP A 8 1.44 -1.47 -0.75
N ALA A 9 2.36 -0.67 -1.26
CA ALA A 9 2.52 -0.44 -2.69
C ALA A 9 2.95 -1.72 -3.44
N GLY A 10 3.64 -2.63 -2.74
CA GLY A 10 4.07 -3.93 -3.25
C GLY A 10 3.10 -5.09 -2.99
N ALA A 11 1.97 -4.86 -2.31
CA ALA A 11 1.04 -5.91 -1.95
C ALA A 11 0.31 -6.48 -3.18
N ALA A 12 0.06 -7.78 -3.19
CA ALA A 12 -0.69 -8.41 -4.29
C ALA A 12 -2.10 -7.80 -4.40
N VAL A 13 -2.56 -7.57 -5.64
CA VAL A 13 -3.88 -6.97 -5.91
C VAL A 13 -5.04 -7.72 -5.26
N THR A 14 -4.92 -9.03 -5.06
CA THR A 14 -5.94 -9.83 -4.35
C THR A 14 -6.14 -9.38 -2.90
N HIS A 15 -5.04 -9.08 -2.19
CA HIS A 15 -5.08 -8.58 -0.82
C HIS A 15 -5.58 -7.14 -0.77
N LEU A 16 -5.14 -6.29 -1.70
CA LEU A 16 -5.63 -4.91 -1.81
C LEU A 16 -7.14 -4.85 -2.09
N LYS A 17 -7.65 -5.72 -2.98
CA LYS A 17 -9.10 -5.85 -3.24
C LYS A 17 -9.87 -6.25 -1.98
N ARG A 18 -9.37 -7.23 -1.22
CA ARG A 18 -10.00 -7.65 0.05
C ARG A 18 -10.06 -6.50 1.06
N LEU A 19 -8.99 -5.72 1.17
CA LEU A 19 -8.95 -4.58 2.08
C LEU A 19 -9.87 -3.44 1.63
N HIS A 20 -9.95 -3.19 0.33
CA HIS A 20 -10.89 -2.23 -0.23
C HIS A 20 -12.34 -2.63 0.06
N THR A 21 -12.70 -3.91 -0.12
CA THR A 21 -14.03 -4.42 0.26
C THR A 21 -14.28 -4.28 1.76
N PHE A 22 -13.26 -4.57 2.58
CA PHE A 22 -13.36 -4.41 4.03
C PHE A 22 -13.63 -2.95 4.42
N GLN A 23 -12.91 -1.99 3.84
CA GLN A 23 -13.13 -0.55 4.05
C GLN A 23 -14.58 -0.17 3.73
N ASN A 24 -15.11 -0.61 2.58
CA ASN A 24 -16.47 -0.29 2.16
C ASN A 24 -17.51 -0.85 3.14
N ILE A 25 -17.33 -2.08 3.62
CA ILE A 25 -18.21 -2.68 4.63
C ILE A 25 -18.18 -1.87 5.93
N GLN A 26 -16.99 -1.45 6.38
CA GLN A 26 -16.88 -0.65 7.60
C GLN A 26 -17.52 0.73 7.44
N LEU A 27 -17.38 1.37 6.28
CA LEU A 27 -18.04 2.65 5.99
C LEU A 27 -19.56 2.52 6.02
N CYS A 28 -20.13 1.48 5.39
CA CYS A 28 -21.57 1.23 5.48
C CYS A 28 -22.03 1.03 6.92
N ARG A 29 -21.26 0.26 7.72
CA ARG A 29 -21.59 0.02 9.14
C ARG A 29 -21.51 1.29 9.98
N ALA A 30 -20.49 2.12 9.76
CA ALA A 30 -20.31 3.39 10.47
C ALA A 30 -21.45 4.38 10.14
N ALA A 31 -21.86 4.44 8.87
CA ALA A 31 -22.96 5.27 8.39
C ALA A 31 -24.36 4.71 8.76
N ASN A 32 -24.43 3.53 9.37
CA ASN A 32 -25.66 2.74 9.49
C ASN A 32 -26.45 2.64 8.17
N ALA A 33 -25.71 2.58 7.05
CA ALA A 33 -26.27 2.62 5.71
C ALA A 33 -26.53 1.21 5.17
N PRO A 34 -27.61 1.01 4.41
CA PRO A 34 -27.86 -0.25 3.74
C PRO A 34 -26.87 -0.50 2.61
N TRP A 35 -26.67 -1.78 2.27
CA TRP A 35 -25.64 -2.25 1.31
C TRP A 35 -25.75 -1.70 -0.12
N PHE A 36 -26.93 -1.19 -0.50
CA PHE A 36 -27.20 -0.66 -1.84
C PHE A 36 -26.81 0.82 -2.00
N VAL A 37 -26.38 1.49 -0.93
CA VAL A 37 -25.89 2.87 -1.02
C VAL A 37 -24.59 2.87 -1.82
N LYS A 38 -24.50 3.78 -2.80
CA LYS A 38 -23.30 3.92 -3.63
C LYS A 38 -22.11 4.29 -2.75
N ASN A 39 -21.00 3.55 -2.89
CA ASN A 39 -19.75 3.81 -2.16
C ASN A 39 -19.30 5.27 -2.30
N GLU A 40 -19.44 5.87 -3.50
CA GLU A 40 -19.09 7.28 -3.73
C GLU A 40 -19.80 8.26 -2.79
N VAL A 41 -21.05 7.99 -2.45
CA VAL A 41 -21.83 8.84 -1.54
C VAL A 41 -21.29 8.70 -0.12
N LEU A 42 -21.00 7.48 0.32
CA LEU A 42 -20.43 7.21 1.65
C LEU A 42 -19.05 7.84 1.81
N HIS A 43 -18.20 7.73 0.79
CA HIS A 43 -16.87 8.35 0.79
C HIS A 43 -16.94 9.88 0.84
N LYS A 44 -17.88 10.49 0.10
CA LYS A 44 -18.10 11.95 0.14
C LYS A 44 -18.64 12.41 1.49
N ASP A 45 -19.62 11.71 2.02
CA ASP A 45 -20.27 12.02 3.29
C ASP A 45 -19.30 11.93 4.47
N HIS A 46 -18.49 10.87 4.51
CA HIS A 46 -17.49 10.66 5.56
C HIS A 46 -16.15 11.35 5.29
N ASN A 47 -16.01 12.03 4.13
CA ASN A 47 -14.76 12.66 3.67
C ASN A 47 -13.55 11.70 3.72
N VAL A 48 -13.76 10.41 3.43
CA VAL A 48 -12.73 9.37 3.47
C VAL A 48 -12.31 9.01 2.05
N PRO A 49 -11.02 9.12 1.69
CA PRO A 49 -10.55 8.68 0.37
C PRO A 49 -10.63 7.14 0.24
N PRO A 50 -10.84 6.61 -0.98
CA PRO A 50 -10.69 5.19 -1.25
C PRO A 50 -9.31 4.68 -0.82
N LEU A 51 -9.23 3.43 -0.34
CA LEU A 51 -7.99 2.85 0.17
C LEU A 51 -6.84 2.94 -0.84
N LEU A 52 -7.10 2.73 -2.13
CA LEU A 52 -6.07 2.76 -3.16
C LEU A 52 -5.48 4.16 -3.32
N ASP A 53 -6.31 5.19 -3.32
CA ASP A 53 -5.85 6.59 -3.44
C ASP A 53 -5.09 7.02 -2.18
N PHE A 54 -5.52 6.53 -1.02
CA PHE A 54 -4.80 6.74 0.23
C PHE A 54 -3.40 6.09 0.19
N ILE A 55 -3.30 4.83 -0.26
CA ILE A 55 -2.01 4.12 -0.38
C ILE A 55 -1.09 4.86 -1.35
N LYS A 56 -1.60 5.29 -2.51
CA LYS A 56 -0.84 6.06 -3.50
C LYS A 56 -0.32 7.39 -2.95
N LYS A 57 -1.21 8.19 -2.35
CA LYS A 57 -0.80 9.46 -1.73
C LYS A 57 0.24 9.25 -0.63
N GLN A 58 0.10 8.16 0.12
CA GLN A 58 1.01 7.84 1.21
C GLN A 58 2.37 7.34 0.68
N SER A 59 2.39 6.53 -0.39
CA SER A 59 3.62 6.12 -1.06
C SER A 59 4.33 7.31 -1.68
N GLU A 60 3.66 8.16 -2.45
CA GLU A 60 4.22 9.40 -3.01
C GLU A 60 4.87 10.26 -1.93
N ASN A 61 4.14 10.52 -0.83
CA ASN A 61 4.68 11.29 0.30
C ASN A 61 5.90 10.64 0.94
N PHE A 62 5.97 9.31 0.96
CA PHE A 62 7.13 8.58 1.45
C PHE A 62 8.31 8.73 0.49
N PHE A 63 8.13 8.45 -0.80
CA PHE A 63 9.18 8.56 -1.81
C PHE A 63 9.72 9.98 -1.96
N ASN A 64 8.86 11.00 -1.86
CA ASN A 64 9.27 12.41 -1.87
C ASN A 64 10.13 12.80 -0.67
N ARG A 65 9.98 12.10 0.47
CA ARG A 65 10.74 12.36 1.70
C ARG A 65 11.97 11.48 1.85
N LEU A 66 12.11 10.40 1.08
CA LEU A 66 13.30 9.55 1.04
C LEU A 66 14.64 10.32 1.00
N PRO A 67 14.83 11.35 0.16
CA PRO A 67 16.13 12.06 0.12
C PRO A 67 16.47 12.79 1.42
N GLN A 68 15.47 13.13 2.24
CA GLN A 68 15.62 13.84 3.51
C GLN A 68 15.86 12.90 4.69
N ILE A 69 15.68 11.58 4.51
CA ILE A 69 15.85 10.59 5.56
C ILE A 69 17.33 10.24 5.68
N SER A 70 17.90 10.41 6.87
CA SER A 70 19.32 10.17 7.18
C SER A 70 19.70 8.70 7.29
N ASN A 71 18.73 7.78 7.27
CA ASN A 71 18.96 6.35 7.44
C ASN A 71 19.35 5.70 6.10
N GLU A 72 20.57 5.16 6.02
CA GLU A 72 21.12 4.50 4.83
C GLU A 72 20.29 3.31 4.36
N SER A 73 19.76 2.50 5.27
CA SER A 73 18.95 1.31 4.93
C SER A 73 17.66 1.62 4.16
N ILE A 74 17.16 2.86 4.28
CA ILE A 74 15.93 3.31 3.62
C ILE A 74 16.23 3.87 2.21
N ARG A 75 17.47 4.33 1.96
CA ARG A 75 17.91 4.81 0.64
C ARG A 75 18.05 3.69 -0.40
N GLU A 76 18.25 2.46 0.05
CA GLU A 76 18.38 1.29 -0.84
C GLU A 76 17.03 0.83 -1.43
N ILE A 77 15.91 1.38 -0.96
CA ILE A 77 14.59 1.03 -1.47
C ILE A 77 14.45 1.61 -2.89
N PRO A 78 14.23 0.77 -3.92
CA PRO A 78 14.05 1.24 -5.28
C PRO A 78 12.82 2.15 -5.38
N ALA A 79 12.89 3.16 -6.26
CA ALA A 79 11.77 4.05 -6.52
C ALA A 79 10.55 3.23 -7.00
N TYR A 80 9.37 3.61 -6.52
CA TYR A 80 8.12 3.01 -6.95
C TYR A 80 7.85 3.33 -8.42
N ASP A 81 7.61 2.29 -9.21
CA ASP A 81 7.26 2.40 -10.62
C ASP A 81 5.77 2.06 -10.82
N ASP A 82 4.97 3.10 -11.06
CA ASP A 82 3.53 3.03 -11.34
C ASP A 82 3.19 2.27 -12.64
N SER A 83 4.18 2.05 -13.52
CA SER A 83 3.97 1.42 -14.83
C SER A 83 3.90 -0.11 -14.79
N ILE A 84 4.25 -0.72 -13.64
CA ILE A 84 4.26 -2.17 -13.47
C ILE A 84 2.84 -2.64 -13.11
N PRO A 85 2.13 -3.36 -13.99
CA PRO A 85 0.84 -3.92 -13.64
C PRO A 85 1.06 -4.99 -12.57
N SER A 86 0.24 -4.98 -11.53
CA SER A 86 0.23 -6.01 -10.49
C SER A 86 -0.19 -7.37 -11.07
N SER A 87 0.79 -8.05 -11.67
CA SER A 87 0.66 -9.34 -12.31
C SER A 87 2.02 -10.01 -12.24
N TYR A 88 2.16 -10.97 -11.33
CA TYR A 88 3.27 -11.92 -11.09
C TYR A 88 4.73 -11.39 -10.95
N GLU A 89 5.13 -10.32 -11.62
CA GLU A 89 6.48 -9.72 -11.57
C GLU A 89 6.81 -9.14 -10.19
N THR A 90 5.84 -8.47 -9.54
CA THR A 90 6.04 -7.90 -8.20
C THR A 90 6.29 -8.99 -7.16
N LEU A 91 5.65 -10.15 -7.29
CA LEU A 91 5.88 -11.29 -6.39
C LEU A 91 7.30 -11.84 -6.57
N LEU A 92 7.79 -11.99 -7.80
CA LEU A 92 9.18 -12.43 -8.04
C LEU A 92 10.20 -11.39 -7.55
N PHE A 93 9.90 -10.10 -7.68
CA PHE A 93 10.74 -9.03 -7.13
C PHE A 93 10.81 -9.08 -5.60
N PHE A 94 9.68 -9.19 -4.90
CA PHE A 94 9.68 -9.32 -3.44
C PHE A 94 10.21 -10.67 -2.96
N PHE A 95 9.97 -11.76 -3.68
CA PHE A 95 10.52 -13.08 -3.35
C PHE A 95 12.04 -13.10 -3.51
N SER A 96 12.58 -12.45 -4.56
CA SER A 96 14.03 -12.29 -4.75
C SER A 96 14.65 -11.38 -3.70
N LEU A 97 13.97 -10.28 -3.31
CA LEU A 97 14.43 -9.38 -2.25
C LEU A 97 14.39 -10.05 -0.87
N PHE A 98 13.39 -10.89 -0.59
CA PHE A 98 13.27 -11.61 0.67
C PHE A 98 14.33 -12.72 0.81
N ILE A 99 14.63 -13.45 -0.27
CA ILE A 99 15.75 -14.41 -0.30
C ILE A 99 17.09 -13.70 -0.12
N ARG A 100 17.27 -12.53 -0.76
CA ARG A 100 18.51 -11.75 -0.69
C ARG A 100 18.72 -11.09 0.67
N ALA A 101 17.65 -10.62 1.33
CA ALA A 101 17.71 -10.09 2.70
C ALA A 101 17.94 -11.18 3.76
N ARG A 102 17.43 -12.41 3.55
CA ARG A 102 17.64 -13.51 4.50
C ARG A 102 19.07 -14.06 4.52
N ILE A 103 19.77 -14.00 3.39
CA ILE A 103 21.19 -14.40 3.29
C ILE A 103 22.10 -13.43 4.06
N VAL A 104 21.78 -12.13 4.05
CA VAL A 104 22.59 -11.11 4.76
C VAL A 104 22.45 -11.22 6.29
N VAL A 105 21.29 -11.65 6.80
CA VAL A 105 21.04 -11.78 8.25
C VAL A 105 21.58 -13.09 8.85
N MET A 106 21.85 -14.13 8.04
CA MET A 106 22.44 -15.40 8.51
C MET A 106 23.97 -15.45 8.37
N ALA A 107 24.61 -14.41 7.84
CA ALA A 107 26.06 -14.31 7.64
C ALA A 107 26.76 -13.42 8.71
N LEU A 108 26.08 -13.15 9.83
CA LEU A 108 26.57 -12.40 11.00
C LEU A 108 26.44 -13.24 12.27
#